data_AF-A0A1B6J3L6-F1
#
_entry.id   AF-A0A1B6J3L6-F1
#
_cell.length_a   1.000
_cell.length_b   1.000
_cell.length_c   1.000
_cell.angle_alpha   90.00
_cell.angle_beta   90.00
_cell.angle_gamma   90.00
#
_symmetry.space_group_name_H-M   'P 1'
#
loop_
_entity.id
_entity.type
_entity.pdbx_description
1 polymer ?
#
loop_
_entity_poly.entity_id
_entity_poly.type
_entity_poly.pdbx_seq_one_letter_code
_entity_poly.pdbx_strand_id
1 'polypeptide(L)'
;KEMKALRNTLVSPDRETVVSERSSVPESPPRKLQVKVKARLRCNLILSSKHNLTFTTDDIAYSYAKDNCLLETSLLKIAVDGATIFTFENLEVKRLHDSEVVKVERANSDGFVLAWNNTWGVSIKSLKMIFPYEHNFTDAVQKEFISIVKWLRSLYRIQKPTNAVQPLPSDLVIKLKEFVFEMSDDPFEVRLRDNYELLEDEYKEILKRQKMLDAKVADMCKTRRLLPAGKVEELYQNFNKLNSQIYLQRSRQMKQAGTRTRLFAWIMSEVEIIALADPSIHGAENVVKVMMEIDCDTPWPEEGVEFSTLWCRSVTASCVEWKFQLRDFPQPWLDIGQLHMWGRLVGAEQMATRRAKREVVIELGEPWGQVEVERSMTSLKFYHDLNCEVEHFSYAFGPCWEPVIAQCNLSFEKISRPSLDPSPPLSFWDKMRLLIHGQLTMEIHQLTVLLHASLDPYNTTEEMEVTWSNVVMDWTNAKVVFKGNFDIWVRTASKYDDCRLLHLPNLKLSIKLSWVCLGNPNDHHSVMPCAPDKLPEYSSNQVHDSYRAFRSQNLNVTLALETKPLSSVDSSEVNCPVALLYGSTLRWFENLKLILSGVTRPTRRGTAFHNLRPRKIPLSRHYRTI
;
A
#
# COMPACT_ATOMS: atom_id res chain seq x y z
N LYS A 1 -21.91 -39.20 -21.85
CA LYS A 1 -21.32 -40.52 -22.19
C LYS A 1 -20.15 -40.40 -23.18
N GLU A 2 -20.15 -39.42 -24.08
CA GLU A 2 -19.04 -39.17 -25.03
C GLU A 2 -17.72 -38.67 -24.38
N MET A 3 -17.78 -37.89 -23.29
CA MET A 3 -16.58 -37.46 -22.55
C MET A 3 -15.83 -38.59 -21.81
N LYS A 4 -16.46 -39.76 -21.62
CA LYS A 4 -15.80 -40.96 -21.08
C LYS A 4 -15.08 -41.74 -22.17
N ALA A 5 -15.55 -41.66 -23.42
CA ALA A 5 -14.95 -42.34 -24.57
C ALA A 5 -13.63 -41.68 -25.00
N LEU A 6 -13.56 -40.34 -24.99
CA LEU A 6 -12.33 -39.58 -25.26
C LEU A 6 -11.19 -39.85 -24.27
N ARG A 7 -11.53 -40.18 -23.02
CA ARG A 7 -10.56 -40.49 -21.96
C ARG A 7 -9.90 -41.87 -22.16
N ASN A 8 -10.58 -42.78 -22.86
CA ASN A 8 -10.08 -44.13 -23.12
C ASN A 8 -9.21 -44.22 -24.39
N THR A 9 -9.29 -43.25 -25.30
CA THR A 9 -8.45 -43.19 -26.51
C THR A 9 -7.04 -42.59 -26.28
N LEU A 10 -6.74 -42.09 -25.08
CA LEU A 10 -5.44 -41.49 -24.73
C LEU A 10 -4.64 -42.30 -23.70
N VAL A 11 -5.04 -43.54 -23.43
CA VAL A 11 -4.28 -44.46 -22.56
C VAL A 11 -3.47 -45.40 -23.46
N SER A 12 -2.15 -45.23 -23.44
CA SER A 12 -1.20 -46.16 -24.05
C SER A 12 -1.31 -47.55 -23.41
N PRO A 13 -1.11 -48.65 -24.17
CA PRO A 13 -1.31 -50.00 -23.66
C PRO A 13 -0.26 -50.38 -22.61
N ASP A 14 -0.72 -51.22 -21.68
CA ASP A 14 -0.02 -51.74 -20.51
C ASP A 14 1.40 -52.24 -20.80
N ARG A 15 2.36 -51.84 -19.96
CA ARG A 15 3.68 -52.47 -19.88
C ARG A 15 3.60 -53.66 -18.93
N GLU A 16 3.66 -54.86 -19.51
CA GLU A 16 3.94 -56.09 -18.78
C GLU A 16 5.25 -55.97 -18.00
N THR A 17 5.22 -56.42 -16.75
CA THR A 17 6.35 -56.55 -15.85
C THR A 17 7.34 -57.60 -16.38
N VAL A 18 8.41 -57.13 -17.02
CA VAL A 18 9.63 -57.92 -17.23
C VAL A 18 10.70 -57.37 -16.29
N VAL A 19 11.11 -58.21 -15.34
CA VAL A 19 12.30 -58.01 -14.53
C VAL A 19 13.52 -58.15 -15.45
N SER A 20 14.23 -57.06 -15.73
CA SER A 20 15.56 -57.13 -16.35
C SER A 20 16.52 -56.13 -15.72
N GLU A 21 17.75 -56.59 -15.58
CA GLU A 21 18.89 -55.98 -14.91
C GLU A 21 19.23 -54.56 -15.40
N ARG A 22 19.83 -53.78 -14.51
CA ARG A 22 20.29 -52.39 -14.74
C ARG A 22 21.24 -52.31 -15.94
N SER A 23 20.72 -51.90 -17.09
CA SER A 23 21.52 -51.29 -18.17
C SER A 23 21.17 -49.81 -18.28
N SER A 24 22.19 -48.96 -18.18
CA SER A 24 22.16 -47.50 -18.32
C SER A 24 21.36 -47.03 -19.55
N VAL A 25 20.23 -46.37 -19.32
CA VAL A 25 19.49 -45.64 -20.36
C VAL A 25 20.33 -44.39 -20.73
N PRO A 26 20.61 -44.13 -22.01
CA PRO A 26 21.29 -42.90 -22.41
C PRO A 26 20.40 -41.69 -22.11
N GLU A 27 20.92 -40.71 -21.35
CA GLU A 27 20.26 -39.43 -21.12
C GLU A 27 19.84 -38.80 -22.44
N SER A 28 18.54 -38.52 -22.60
CA SER A 28 18.05 -37.74 -23.74
C SER A 28 18.79 -36.40 -23.83
N PRO A 29 19.20 -35.94 -25.02
CA PRO A 29 19.96 -34.71 -25.14
C PRO A 29 19.18 -33.54 -24.51
N PRO A 30 19.85 -32.63 -23.80
CA PRO A 30 19.20 -31.53 -23.10
C PRO A 30 18.39 -30.70 -24.09
N ARG A 31 17.07 -30.60 -23.87
CA ARG A 31 16.20 -29.75 -24.69
C ARG A 31 16.63 -28.29 -24.48
N LYS A 32 17.29 -27.72 -25.47
CA LYS A 32 17.63 -26.29 -25.52
C LYS A 32 16.57 -25.58 -26.36
N LEU A 33 15.91 -24.60 -25.77
CA LEU A 33 14.97 -23.72 -26.48
C LEU A 33 15.45 -22.28 -26.34
N GLN A 34 15.59 -21.58 -27.46
CA GLN A 34 15.91 -20.16 -27.46
C GLN A 34 14.94 -19.47 -28.42
N VAL A 35 14.16 -18.53 -27.90
CA VAL A 35 13.19 -17.73 -28.64
C VAL A 35 13.59 -16.28 -28.45
N LYS A 36 13.85 -15.57 -29.55
CA LYS A 36 14.13 -14.13 -29.52
C LYS A 36 13.25 -13.44 -30.55
N VAL A 37 12.35 -12.60 -30.07
CA VAL A 37 11.48 -11.78 -30.90
C VAL A 37 11.91 -10.34 -30.75
N LYS A 38 12.31 -9.71 -31.87
CA LYS A 38 12.66 -8.28 -31.95
C LYS A 38 11.58 -7.52 -32.72
N ALA A 39 10.34 -7.72 -32.32
CA ALA A 39 9.17 -7.13 -32.96
C ALA A 39 8.11 -6.88 -31.90
N ARG A 40 7.28 -5.87 -32.15
CA ARG A 40 6.17 -5.53 -31.26
C ARG A 40 5.17 -6.69 -31.20
N LEU A 41 5.11 -7.34 -30.05
CA LEU A 41 4.13 -8.36 -29.74
C LEU A 41 2.94 -7.74 -29.01
N ARG A 42 1.75 -8.12 -29.42
CA ARG A 42 0.50 -7.76 -28.76
C ARG A 42 -0.33 -9.02 -28.54
N CYS A 43 -0.48 -9.43 -27.28
CA CYS A 43 -1.36 -10.52 -26.88
C CYS A 43 -2.61 -9.89 -26.23
N ASN A 44 -3.79 -10.24 -26.73
CA ASN A 44 -5.05 -9.76 -26.17
C ASN A 44 -5.84 -10.93 -25.60
N LEU A 45 -6.19 -10.85 -24.33
CA LEU A 45 -7.00 -11.81 -23.60
C LEU A 45 -8.38 -11.18 -23.37
N ILE A 46 -9.38 -11.71 -24.06
CA ILE A 46 -10.77 -11.27 -23.90
C ILE A 46 -11.35 -12.03 -22.71
N LEU A 47 -11.73 -11.32 -21.65
CA LEU A 47 -12.25 -11.93 -20.41
C LEU A 47 -13.77 -12.09 -20.46
N SER A 48 -14.47 -11.09 -20.99
CA SER A 48 -15.92 -11.04 -21.13
C SER A 48 -16.32 -10.10 -22.27
N SER A 49 -17.63 -9.89 -22.45
CA SER A 49 -18.15 -8.87 -23.36
C SER A 49 -17.72 -7.44 -22.98
N LYS A 50 -17.31 -7.22 -21.73
CA LYS A 50 -16.97 -5.89 -21.20
C LYS A 50 -15.49 -5.69 -20.98
N HIS A 51 -14.75 -6.74 -20.63
CA HIS A 51 -13.37 -6.61 -20.16
C HIS A 51 -12.34 -7.34 -21.01
N ASN A 52 -11.18 -6.72 -21.18
CA ASN A 52 -10.03 -7.30 -21.85
C ASN A 52 -8.70 -6.94 -21.18
N LEU A 53 -7.72 -7.83 -21.34
CA LEU A 53 -6.33 -7.61 -20.92
C LEU A 53 -5.42 -7.66 -22.14
N THR A 54 -4.76 -6.56 -22.45
CA THR A 54 -3.79 -6.48 -23.54
C THR A 54 -2.38 -6.41 -22.98
N PHE A 55 -1.54 -7.38 -23.34
CA PHE A 55 -0.10 -7.39 -23.07
C PHE A 55 0.62 -6.91 -24.34
N THR A 56 1.43 -5.87 -24.21
CA THR A 56 2.27 -5.38 -25.32
C THR A 56 3.73 -5.32 -24.90
N THR A 57 4.60 -5.82 -25.77
CA THR A 57 6.06 -5.73 -25.58
C THR A 57 6.75 -5.48 -26.92
N ASP A 58 7.87 -4.76 -26.91
CA ASP A 58 8.64 -4.44 -28.13
C ASP A 58 9.66 -5.53 -28.47
N ASP A 59 10.10 -6.29 -27.47
CA ASP A 59 11.01 -7.40 -27.61
C ASP A 59 10.84 -8.41 -26.45
N ILE A 60 11.04 -9.68 -26.77
CA ILE A 60 11.10 -10.74 -25.76
C ILE A 60 12.20 -11.72 -26.12
N ALA A 61 13.09 -12.00 -25.17
CA ALA A 61 14.09 -13.03 -25.28
C ALA A 61 13.84 -14.07 -24.18
N TYR A 62 13.62 -15.31 -24.59
CA TYR A 62 13.46 -16.45 -23.71
C TYR A 62 14.50 -17.49 -24.05
N SER A 63 15.21 -18.00 -23.04
CA SER A 63 16.12 -19.12 -23.21
C SER A 63 15.99 -20.13 -22.08
N TYR A 64 16.00 -21.40 -22.46
CA TYR A 64 15.93 -22.54 -21.56
C TYR A 64 16.97 -23.59 -21.96
N ALA A 65 17.83 -23.98 -21.02
CA ALA A 65 18.84 -25.04 -21.21
C ALA A 65 19.29 -25.63 -19.87
N LYS A 66 19.17 -26.96 -19.68
CA LYS A 66 19.68 -27.69 -18.48
C LYS A 66 19.48 -26.92 -17.17
N ASP A 67 18.23 -26.53 -16.88
CA ASP A 67 17.80 -25.75 -15.70
C ASP A 67 18.15 -24.26 -15.67
N ASN A 68 18.90 -23.74 -16.65
CA ASN A 68 18.96 -22.31 -16.91
C ASN A 68 17.65 -21.88 -17.57
N CYS A 69 17.00 -20.89 -16.98
CA CYS A 69 15.88 -20.19 -17.58
C CYS A 69 16.17 -18.70 -17.49
N LEU A 70 16.05 -17.99 -18.60
CA LEU A 70 16.19 -16.54 -18.68
C LEU A 70 15.07 -15.99 -19.56
N LEU A 71 14.36 -15.00 -19.04
CA LEU A 71 13.35 -14.21 -19.72
C LEU A 71 13.73 -12.74 -19.61
N GLU A 72 13.84 -12.06 -20.74
CA GLU A 72 14.19 -10.64 -20.81
C GLU A 72 13.21 -9.91 -21.72
N THR A 73 12.85 -8.69 -21.34
CA THR A 73 12.09 -7.75 -22.17
C THR A 73 12.45 -6.31 -21.80
N SER A 74 12.64 -5.46 -22.81
CA SER A 74 12.98 -4.04 -22.57
C SER A 74 11.79 -3.23 -22.07
N LEU A 75 10.58 -3.56 -22.54
CA LEU A 75 9.35 -2.87 -22.17
C LEU A 75 8.17 -3.85 -22.23
N LEU A 76 7.49 -4.03 -21.11
CA LEU A 76 6.24 -4.78 -21.03
C LEU A 76 5.15 -3.87 -20.47
N LYS A 77 4.07 -3.70 -21.23
CA LYS A 77 2.88 -2.94 -20.83
C LYS A 77 1.69 -3.87 -20.73
N ILE A 78 0.94 -3.76 -19.64
CA ILE A 78 -0.31 -4.49 -19.42
C ILE A 78 -1.43 -3.46 -19.33
N ALA A 79 -2.33 -3.50 -20.30
CA ALA A 79 -3.51 -2.66 -20.35
C ALA A 79 -4.76 -3.45 -19.95
N VAL A 80 -5.60 -2.81 -19.15
CA VAL A 80 -6.92 -3.30 -18.73
C VAL A 80 -7.95 -2.38 -19.36
N ASP A 81 -8.84 -2.92 -20.19
CA ASP A 81 -9.90 -2.17 -20.89
C ASP A 81 -9.37 -0.95 -21.66
N GLY A 82 -8.20 -1.11 -22.29
CA GLY A 82 -7.52 -0.06 -23.06
C GLY A 82 -6.66 0.92 -22.24
N ALA A 83 -6.79 0.97 -20.92
CA ALA A 83 -5.93 1.77 -20.04
C ALA A 83 -4.65 1.01 -19.69
N THR A 84 -3.47 1.59 -19.94
CA THR A 84 -2.19 0.96 -19.55
C THR A 84 -1.98 1.10 -18.05
N ILE A 85 -2.19 0.00 -17.31
CA ILE A 85 -2.10 -0.01 -15.85
C ILE A 85 -0.67 -0.33 -15.39
N PHE A 86 -0.07 -1.37 -15.95
CA PHE A 86 1.29 -1.77 -15.59
C PHE A 86 2.27 -1.46 -16.71
N THR A 87 3.41 -0.89 -16.36
CA THR A 87 4.56 -0.71 -17.26
C THR A 87 5.81 -1.18 -16.55
N PHE A 88 6.46 -2.20 -17.11
CA PHE A 88 7.74 -2.73 -16.69
C PHE A 88 8.80 -2.29 -17.69
N GLU A 89 9.81 -1.56 -17.23
CA GLU A 89 11.00 -1.20 -18.01
C GLU A 89 12.16 -2.13 -17.60
N ASN A 90 12.79 -2.76 -18.59
CA ASN A 90 13.87 -3.73 -18.44
C ASN A 90 13.58 -4.81 -17.39
N LEU A 91 12.68 -5.73 -17.72
CA LEU A 91 12.37 -6.90 -16.89
C LEU A 91 13.29 -8.06 -17.28
N GLU A 92 14.03 -8.57 -16.31
CA GLU A 92 14.85 -9.78 -16.40
C GLU A 92 14.36 -10.77 -15.33
N VAL A 93 14.04 -12.00 -15.72
CA VAL A 93 13.74 -13.10 -14.81
C VAL A 93 14.67 -14.26 -15.13
N LYS A 94 15.49 -14.67 -14.17
CA LYS A 94 16.47 -15.74 -14.37
C LYS A 94 16.56 -16.71 -13.21
N ARG A 95 16.95 -17.94 -13.53
CA ARG A 95 17.37 -18.90 -12.52
C ARG A 95 18.79 -18.55 -12.05
N LEU A 96 18.97 -18.39 -10.74
CA LEU A 96 20.28 -18.19 -10.13
C LEU A 96 20.84 -19.53 -9.67
N HIS A 97 22.13 -19.76 -9.91
CA HIS A 97 22.85 -20.96 -9.47
C HIS A 97 23.76 -20.70 -8.29
N ASP A 98 24.18 -19.45 -8.13
CA ASP A 98 24.97 -19.00 -7.01
C ASP A 98 24.70 -17.51 -6.74
N SER A 99 24.71 -17.14 -5.47
CA SER A 99 24.63 -15.78 -4.98
C SER A 99 25.16 -15.73 -3.56
N GLU A 100 26.23 -14.97 -3.37
CA GLU A 100 26.84 -14.79 -2.04
C GLU A 100 25.85 -14.16 -1.06
N VAL A 101 25.08 -13.16 -1.52
CA VAL A 101 24.07 -12.49 -0.72
C VAL A 101 23.04 -13.49 -0.17
N VAL A 102 22.49 -14.35 -1.04
CA VAL A 102 21.51 -15.37 -0.61
C VAL A 102 22.14 -16.36 0.37
N LYS A 103 23.39 -16.79 0.14
CA LYS A 103 24.08 -17.71 1.05
C LYS A 103 24.29 -17.10 2.43
N VAL A 104 24.68 -15.82 2.50
CA VAL A 104 24.86 -15.09 3.76
C VAL A 104 23.52 -14.94 4.48
N GLU A 105 22.46 -14.51 3.80
CA GLU A 105 21.11 -14.39 4.39
C GLU A 105 20.57 -15.73 4.91
N ARG A 106 20.85 -16.83 4.19
CA ARG A 106 20.50 -18.18 4.65
C ARG A 106 21.32 -18.61 5.87
N ALA A 107 22.61 -18.27 5.92
CA ALA A 107 23.48 -18.58 7.06
C ALA A 107 23.10 -17.77 8.32
N ASN A 108 22.63 -16.54 8.14
CA ASN A 108 22.13 -15.67 9.22
C ASN A 108 20.72 -16.07 9.70
N SER A 109 20.00 -16.89 8.94
CA SER A 109 18.66 -17.36 9.30
C SER A 109 18.74 -18.54 10.26
N ASP A 110 18.40 -18.30 11.53
CA ASP A 110 18.45 -19.31 12.58
C ASP A 110 17.60 -20.56 12.24
N GLY A 111 18.23 -21.72 12.34
CA GLY A 111 17.60 -23.02 12.15
C GLY A 111 17.42 -23.45 10.69
N PHE A 112 18.04 -22.77 9.72
CA PHE A 112 18.03 -23.21 8.33
C PHE A 112 18.93 -24.43 8.11
N VAL A 113 18.44 -25.39 7.35
CA VAL A 113 19.14 -26.66 7.06
C VAL A 113 19.92 -26.58 5.76
N LEU A 114 19.37 -25.90 4.74
CA LEU A 114 19.99 -25.83 3.42
C LEU A 114 20.86 -24.58 3.27
N ALA A 115 22.12 -24.77 2.87
CA ALA A 115 23.00 -23.66 2.47
C ALA A 115 22.57 -22.99 1.15
N TRP A 116 21.88 -23.73 0.28
CA TRP A 116 21.38 -23.23 -1.00
C TRP A 116 20.07 -23.91 -1.37
N ASN A 117 19.13 -23.13 -1.92
CA ASN A 117 17.91 -23.62 -2.53
C ASN A 117 17.80 -23.09 -3.96
N ASN A 118 16.95 -23.73 -4.74
CA ASN A 118 16.53 -23.27 -6.05
C ASN A 118 16.08 -21.80 -6.00
N THR A 119 16.81 -20.89 -6.66
CA THR A 119 16.60 -19.44 -6.51
C THR A 119 16.21 -18.79 -7.84
N TRP A 120 15.18 -17.94 -7.81
CA TRP A 120 14.82 -17.06 -8.94
C TRP A 120 15.26 -15.63 -8.66
N GLY A 121 15.97 -15.03 -9.61
CA GLY A 121 16.29 -13.61 -9.63
C GLY A 121 15.34 -12.86 -10.57
N VAL A 122 14.74 -11.78 -10.08
CA VAL A 122 13.89 -10.86 -10.84
C VAL A 122 14.52 -9.48 -10.75
N SER A 123 15.00 -8.94 -11.87
CA SER A 123 15.55 -7.58 -11.95
C SER A 123 14.62 -6.70 -12.78
N ILE A 124 14.23 -5.55 -12.26
CA ILE A 124 13.35 -4.59 -12.93
C ILE A 124 13.96 -3.19 -12.80
N LYS A 125 14.09 -2.44 -13.90
CA LYS A 125 14.56 -1.06 -13.82
C LYS A 125 13.47 -0.14 -13.29
N SER A 126 12.28 -0.15 -13.88
CA SER A 126 11.17 0.69 -13.43
C SER A 126 9.86 -0.08 -13.52
N LEU A 127 9.09 -0.10 -12.45
CA LEU A 127 7.74 -0.66 -12.38
C LEU A 127 6.75 0.47 -12.07
N LYS A 128 5.91 0.80 -13.05
CA LYS A 128 4.86 1.81 -12.92
C LYS A 128 3.49 1.14 -12.92
N MET A 129 2.69 1.44 -11.90
CA MET A 129 1.31 1.00 -11.71
C MET A 129 0.41 2.24 -11.66
N ILE A 130 -0.16 2.64 -12.79
CA ILE A 130 -0.92 3.89 -12.91
C ILE A 130 -2.40 3.57 -13.11
N PHE A 131 -3.23 3.94 -12.14
CA PHE A 131 -4.68 3.71 -12.18
C PHE A 131 -5.41 5.01 -12.54
N PRO A 132 -6.03 5.09 -13.72
CA PRO A 132 -6.80 6.26 -14.11
C PRO A 132 -8.02 6.48 -13.21
N TYR A 133 -8.50 7.72 -13.19
CA TYR A 133 -9.69 8.11 -12.46
C TYR A 133 -10.90 7.24 -12.84
N GLU A 134 -11.61 6.73 -11.83
CA GLU A 134 -12.78 5.84 -11.95
C GLU A 134 -12.57 4.50 -12.68
N HIS A 135 -11.34 4.12 -13.02
CA HIS A 135 -11.08 2.84 -13.69
C HIS A 135 -11.40 1.65 -12.76
N ASN A 136 -12.35 0.79 -13.18
CA ASN A 136 -12.84 -0.32 -12.38
C ASN A 136 -11.97 -1.58 -12.51
N PHE A 137 -10.72 -1.47 -12.06
CA PHE A 137 -9.75 -2.56 -12.10
C PHE A 137 -10.22 -3.83 -11.38
N THR A 138 -10.95 -3.65 -10.28
CA THR A 138 -11.49 -4.74 -9.46
C THR A 138 -12.41 -5.68 -10.24
N ASP A 139 -13.32 -5.13 -11.06
CA ASP A 139 -14.30 -5.96 -11.79
C ASP A 139 -13.60 -6.79 -12.88
N ALA A 140 -12.72 -6.16 -13.66
CA ALA A 140 -11.94 -6.82 -14.70
C ALA A 140 -10.99 -7.89 -14.12
N VAL A 141 -10.17 -7.52 -13.14
CA VAL A 141 -9.09 -8.40 -12.65
C VAL A 141 -9.57 -9.31 -11.53
N GLN A 142 -10.10 -8.75 -10.44
CA GLN A 142 -10.43 -9.55 -9.26
C GLN A 142 -11.65 -10.46 -9.49
N LYS A 143 -12.69 -9.96 -10.16
CA LYS A 143 -13.92 -10.72 -10.39
C LYS A 143 -13.82 -11.58 -11.64
N GLU A 144 -13.36 -11.09 -12.79
CA GLU A 144 -13.31 -11.91 -14.01
C GLU A 144 -12.02 -12.69 -14.15
N PHE A 145 -10.88 -12.03 -14.37
CA PHE A 145 -9.61 -12.71 -14.66
C PHE A 145 -9.23 -13.75 -13.61
N ILE A 146 -9.25 -13.41 -12.31
CA ILE A 146 -8.93 -14.38 -11.26
C ILE A 146 -9.96 -15.52 -11.23
N SER A 147 -11.23 -15.30 -11.62
CA SER A 147 -12.25 -16.36 -11.62
C SER A 147 -12.01 -17.32 -12.78
N ILE A 148 -11.61 -16.79 -13.94
CA ILE A 148 -11.20 -17.59 -15.10
C ILE A 148 -9.97 -18.43 -14.73
N VAL A 149 -8.97 -17.84 -14.07
CA VAL A 149 -7.79 -18.60 -13.60
C VAL A 149 -8.19 -19.70 -12.61
N LYS A 150 -9.11 -19.42 -11.68
CA LYS A 150 -9.62 -20.45 -10.74
C LYS A 150 -10.41 -21.54 -11.45
N TRP A 151 -11.23 -21.20 -12.43
CA TRP A 151 -11.94 -22.17 -13.27
C TRP A 151 -10.97 -23.06 -14.05
N LEU A 152 -9.98 -22.47 -14.72
CA LEU A 152 -8.93 -23.21 -15.43
C LEU A 152 -8.21 -24.17 -14.48
N ARG A 153 -7.82 -23.71 -13.29
CA ARG A 153 -7.22 -24.58 -12.26
C ARG A 153 -8.14 -25.72 -11.83
N SER A 154 -9.46 -25.49 -11.80
CA SER A 154 -10.45 -26.53 -11.48
C SER A 154 -10.51 -27.61 -12.57
N LEU A 155 -10.39 -27.23 -13.85
CA LEU A 155 -10.34 -28.18 -14.98
C LEU A 155 -9.08 -29.06 -14.93
N TYR A 156 -7.93 -28.44 -14.63
CA TYR A 156 -6.63 -29.10 -14.58
C TYR A 156 -6.27 -29.60 -13.18
N ARG A 157 -7.25 -29.96 -12.33
CA ARG A 157 -6.98 -30.58 -11.02
C ARG A 157 -6.23 -31.91 -11.22
N ILE A 158 -4.90 -31.82 -11.30
CA ILE A 158 -4.01 -32.92 -10.99
C ILE A 158 -4.30 -33.20 -9.51
N GLN A 159 -5.02 -34.30 -9.24
CA GLN A 159 -5.15 -34.81 -7.89
C GLN A 159 -3.73 -35.10 -7.40
N LYS A 160 -3.15 -34.16 -6.65
CA LYS A 160 -1.91 -34.44 -5.93
C LYS A 160 -2.25 -35.55 -4.94
N PRO A 161 -1.49 -36.66 -4.91
CA PRO A 161 -1.72 -37.71 -3.94
C PRO A 161 -1.73 -37.11 -2.53
N THR A 162 -2.68 -37.50 -1.70
CA THR A 162 -2.86 -36.98 -0.33
C THR A 162 -1.61 -37.14 0.54
N ASN A 163 -0.68 -38.03 0.16
CA ASN A 163 0.56 -38.34 0.86
C ASN A 163 1.84 -37.85 0.15
N ALA A 164 1.75 -37.02 -0.89
CA ALA A 164 2.93 -36.49 -1.56
C ALA A 164 3.52 -35.31 -0.77
N VAL A 165 4.77 -35.46 -0.30
CA VAL A 165 5.56 -34.38 0.30
C VAL A 165 5.55 -33.18 -0.65
N GLN A 166 5.08 -32.02 -0.19
CA GLN A 166 5.07 -30.83 -1.03
C GLN A 166 6.51 -30.44 -1.36
N PRO A 167 6.82 -30.15 -2.65
CA PRO A 167 8.16 -29.73 -3.01
C PRO A 167 8.45 -28.37 -2.36
N LEU A 168 9.66 -28.22 -1.82
CA LEU A 168 10.13 -26.96 -1.26
C LEU A 168 10.02 -25.86 -2.34
N PRO A 169 9.38 -24.73 -2.04
CA PRO A 169 9.26 -23.67 -3.01
C PRO A 169 10.62 -23.00 -3.21
N SER A 170 10.85 -22.44 -4.40
CA SER A 170 12.08 -21.73 -4.71
C SER A 170 12.23 -20.45 -3.88
N ASP A 171 13.47 -20.07 -3.61
CA ASP A 171 13.84 -18.76 -3.10
C ASP A 171 13.63 -17.69 -4.19
N LEU A 172 13.39 -16.46 -3.76
CA LEU A 172 13.11 -15.35 -4.66
C LEU A 172 13.95 -14.13 -4.27
N VAL A 173 14.68 -13.58 -5.24
CA VAL A 173 15.43 -12.33 -5.12
C VAL A 173 14.82 -11.35 -6.12
N ILE A 174 14.23 -10.27 -5.63
CA ILE A 174 13.63 -9.21 -6.45
C ILE A 174 14.48 -7.96 -6.27
N LYS A 175 14.95 -7.38 -7.36
CA LYS A 175 15.66 -6.09 -7.41
C LYS A 175 14.89 -5.14 -8.30
N LEU A 176 14.45 -4.01 -7.76
CA LEU A 176 13.64 -3.02 -8.44
C LEU A 176 14.23 -1.63 -8.20
N LYS A 177 14.74 -0.96 -9.24
CA LYS A 177 15.37 0.36 -9.05
C LYS A 177 14.37 1.47 -8.76
N GLU A 178 13.19 1.42 -9.41
CA GLU A 178 12.15 2.43 -9.24
C GLU A 178 10.77 1.76 -9.25
N PHE A 179 10.00 1.97 -8.19
CA PHE A 179 8.61 1.59 -8.08
C PHE A 179 7.74 2.84 -8.00
N VAL A 180 6.69 2.92 -8.83
CA VAL A 180 5.70 3.99 -8.74
C VAL A 180 4.31 3.40 -8.85
N PHE A 181 3.52 3.55 -7.81
CA PHE A 181 2.08 3.32 -7.83
C PHE A 181 1.38 4.67 -7.80
N GLU A 182 0.55 4.97 -8.79
CA GLU A 182 -0.16 6.24 -8.93
C GLU A 182 -1.67 6.00 -9.06
N MET A 183 -2.44 6.75 -8.29
CA MET A 183 -3.88 6.92 -8.52
C MET A 183 -4.12 8.30 -9.12
N SER A 184 -4.80 8.36 -10.25
CA SER A 184 -5.14 9.63 -10.88
C SER A 184 -6.36 10.28 -10.24
N ASP A 185 -6.32 11.61 -10.16
CA ASP A 185 -7.38 12.45 -9.62
C ASP A 185 -8.48 12.75 -10.66
N ASP A 186 -9.59 13.32 -10.20
CA ASP A 186 -10.71 13.73 -11.04
C ASP A 186 -10.25 14.80 -12.05
N PRO A 187 -10.34 14.53 -13.37
CA PRO A 187 -9.97 15.50 -14.40
C PRO A 187 -10.70 16.84 -14.29
N PHE A 188 -11.93 16.86 -13.77
CA PHE A 188 -12.67 18.08 -13.52
C PHE A 188 -12.05 18.89 -12.38
N GLU A 189 -11.74 18.26 -11.24
CA GLU A 189 -11.12 18.94 -10.09
C GLU A 189 -9.72 19.47 -10.45
N VAL A 190 -8.93 18.66 -11.17
CA VAL A 190 -7.62 19.06 -11.68
C VAL A 190 -7.74 20.31 -12.53
N ARG A 191 -8.65 20.33 -13.50
CA ARG A 191 -8.83 21.49 -14.38
C ARG A 191 -9.37 22.71 -13.65
N LEU A 192 -10.28 22.53 -12.69
CA LEU A 192 -10.81 23.63 -11.89
C LEU A 192 -9.69 24.28 -11.09
N ARG A 193 -8.81 23.46 -10.53
CA ARG A 193 -7.64 23.92 -9.80
C ARG A 193 -6.62 24.62 -10.69
N ASP A 194 -6.26 24.03 -11.82
CA ASP A 194 -5.34 24.66 -12.79
C ASP A 194 -5.86 26.04 -13.22
N ASN A 195 -7.18 26.17 -13.44
CA ASN A 195 -7.81 27.45 -13.73
C ASN A 195 -7.73 28.43 -12.55
N TYR A 196 -7.95 27.96 -11.32
CA TYR A 196 -7.85 28.80 -10.12
C TYR A 196 -6.43 29.33 -9.91
N GLU A 197 -5.42 28.46 -9.98
CA GLU A 197 -4.01 28.84 -9.83
C GLU A 197 -3.58 29.85 -10.90
N LEU A 198 -3.98 29.62 -12.15
CA LEU A 198 -3.73 30.56 -13.24
C LEU A 198 -4.41 31.91 -13.02
N LEU A 199 -5.66 31.92 -12.54
CA LEU A 199 -6.40 33.16 -12.28
C LEU A 199 -5.80 33.93 -11.10
N GLU A 200 -5.35 33.25 -10.05
CA GLU A 200 -4.69 33.87 -8.91
C GLU A 200 -3.37 34.53 -9.31
N ASP A 201 -2.54 33.81 -10.10
CA ASP A 201 -1.29 34.36 -10.61
C ASP A 201 -1.53 35.53 -11.56
N GLU A 202 -2.49 35.42 -12.49
CA GLU A 202 -2.84 36.53 -13.38
C GLU A 202 -3.38 37.72 -12.61
N TYR A 203 -4.16 37.53 -11.55
CA TYR A 203 -4.60 38.64 -10.72
C TYR A 203 -3.41 39.39 -10.08
N LYS A 204 -2.44 38.66 -9.52
CA LYS A 204 -1.21 39.26 -8.96
C LYS A 204 -0.40 40.00 -10.03
N GLU A 205 -0.29 39.44 -11.22
CA GLU A 205 0.40 40.07 -12.34
C GLU A 205 -0.33 41.30 -12.87
N ILE A 206 -1.68 41.27 -12.97
CA ILE A 206 -2.49 42.43 -13.33
C ILE A 206 -2.25 43.58 -12.35
N LEU A 207 -2.20 43.31 -11.04
CA LEU A 207 -1.89 44.34 -10.03
C LEU A 207 -0.50 44.96 -10.23
N LYS A 208 0.52 44.16 -10.58
CA LYS A 208 1.86 44.67 -10.89
C LYS A 208 1.85 45.54 -12.15
N ARG A 209 1.19 45.06 -13.22
CA ARG A 209 1.11 45.78 -14.49
C ARG A 209 0.29 47.07 -14.36
N GLN A 210 -0.76 47.06 -13.55
CA GLN A 210 -1.56 48.25 -13.23
C GLN A 210 -0.73 49.28 -12.47
N LYS A 211 0.01 48.87 -11.43
CA LYS A 211 0.94 49.78 -10.72
C LYS A 211 1.97 50.42 -11.67
N MET A 212 2.50 49.66 -12.62
CA MET A 212 3.42 50.20 -13.63
C MET A 212 2.74 51.17 -14.59
N LEU A 213 1.49 50.91 -15.00
CA LEU A 213 0.71 51.81 -15.83
C LEU A 213 0.39 53.11 -15.09
N ASP A 214 -0.05 53.02 -13.84
CA ASP A 214 -0.37 54.17 -12.98
C ASP A 214 0.87 55.06 -12.78
N ALA A 215 2.04 54.46 -12.54
CA ALA A 215 3.30 55.18 -12.43
C ALA A 215 3.66 55.91 -13.74
N LYS A 216 3.47 55.26 -14.90
CA LYS A 216 3.70 55.89 -16.22
C LYS A 216 2.71 57.02 -16.50
N VAL A 217 1.44 56.85 -16.14
CA VAL A 217 0.41 57.89 -16.30
C VAL A 217 0.75 59.08 -15.41
N ALA A 218 1.12 58.85 -14.15
CA ALA A 218 1.53 59.90 -13.22
C ALA A 218 2.77 60.66 -13.71
N ASP A 219 3.76 59.97 -14.27
CA ASP A 219 4.94 60.59 -14.86
C ASP A 219 4.57 61.44 -16.09
N MET A 220 3.75 60.90 -17.00
CA MET A 220 3.25 61.64 -18.17
C MET A 220 2.45 62.89 -17.78
N CYS A 221 1.64 62.82 -16.72
CA CYS A 221 0.91 63.98 -16.17
C CYS A 221 1.87 65.05 -15.62
N LYS A 222 3.01 64.65 -15.05
CA LYS A 222 4.03 65.59 -14.56
C LYS A 222 4.81 66.24 -15.72
N THR A 223 5.16 65.48 -16.76
CA THR A 223 5.94 66.01 -17.90
C THR A 223 5.08 66.81 -18.88
N ARG A 224 3.80 66.48 -19.05
CA ARG A 224 2.86 67.17 -19.95
C ARG A 224 1.66 67.71 -19.17
N ARG A 225 1.63 69.03 -18.94
CA ARG A 225 0.54 69.76 -18.26
C ARG A 225 -0.85 69.65 -18.92
N LEU A 226 -0.93 69.18 -20.17
CA LEU A 226 -2.18 69.02 -20.93
C LEU A 226 -2.19 67.63 -21.60
N LEU A 227 -2.72 66.63 -20.89
CA LEU A 227 -3.11 65.36 -21.50
C LEU A 227 -4.51 65.50 -22.12
N PRO A 228 -4.74 65.04 -23.36
CA PRO A 228 -6.07 65.06 -23.98
C PRO A 228 -7.09 64.28 -23.14
N ALA A 229 -8.31 64.80 -23.00
CA ALA A 229 -9.31 64.34 -22.05
C ALA A 229 -9.74 62.86 -22.15
N GLY A 230 -9.41 62.14 -23.23
CA GLY A 230 -9.71 60.70 -23.38
C GLY A 230 -8.49 59.77 -23.44
N LYS A 231 -7.26 60.31 -23.45
CA LYS A 231 -6.06 59.48 -23.70
C LYS A 231 -5.71 58.56 -22.53
N VAL A 232 -6.04 58.98 -21.32
CA VAL A 232 -5.87 58.15 -20.11
C VAL A 232 -6.86 56.99 -20.12
N GLU A 233 -8.13 57.24 -20.43
CA GLU A 233 -9.14 56.19 -20.60
C GLU A 233 -8.78 55.19 -21.69
N GLU A 234 -8.27 55.66 -22.83
CA GLU A 234 -7.82 54.78 -23.92
C GLU A 234 -6.70 53.84 -23.48
N LEU A 235 -5.74 54.33 -22.68
CA LEU A 235 -4.66 53.51 -22.12
C LEU A 235 -5.20 52.41 -21.20
N TYR A 236 -6.16 52.72 -20.31
CA TYR A 236 -6.78 51.73 -19.44
C TYR A 236 -7.66 50.74 -20.21
N GLN A 237 -8.35 51.16 -21.28
CA GLN A 237 -9.11 50.25 -22.14
C GLN A 237 -8.18 49.28 -22.90
N ASN A 238 -7.07 49.79 -23.45
CA ASN A 238 -6.07 48.96 -24.12
C ASN A 238 -5.37 48.02 -23.13
N PHE A 239 -5.12 48.47 -21.90
CA PHE A 239 -4.60 47.64 -20.82
C PHE A 239 -5.52 46.45 -20.51
N ASN A 240 -6.84 46.67 -20.39
CA ASN A 240 -7.81 45.61 -20.15
C ASN A 240 -7.89 44.60 -21.31
N LYS A 241 -7.82 45.07 -22.56
CA LYS A 241 -7.74 44.19 -23.74
C LYS A 241 -6.46 43.35 -23.71
N LEU A 242 -5.32 43.95 -23.40
CA LEU A 242 -4.03 43.27 -23.34
C LEU A 242 -4.01 42.21 -22.23
N ASN A 243 -4.52 42.53 -21.04
CA ASN A 243 -4.64 41.55 -19.94
C ASN A 243 -5.51 40.35 -20.35
N SER A 244 -6.63 40.60 -21.03
CA SER A 244 -7.50 39.54 -21.53
C SER A 244 -6.77 38.64 -22.55
N GLN A 245 -5.98 39.22 -23.45
CA GLN A 245 -5.18 38.47 -24.42
C GLN A 245 -4.07 37.64 -23.74
N ILE A 246 -3.36 38.22 -22.76
CA ILE A 246 -2.32 37.52 -21.98
C ILE A 246 -2.92 36.31 -21.26
N TYR A 247 -4.05 36.48 -20.58
CA TYR A 247 -4.75 35.38 -19.92
C TYR A 247 -5.08 34.25 -20.90
N LEU A 248 -5.66 34.56 -22.07
CA LEU A 248 -5.98 33.57 -23.09
C LEU A 248 -4.74 32.84 -23.61
N GLN A 249 -3.63 33.56 -23.81
CA GLN A 249 -2.36 32.98 -24.25
C GLN A 249 -1.81 32.01 -23.19
N ARG A 250 -1.74 32.43 -21.92
CA ARG A 250 -1.25 31.58 -20.83
C ARG A 250 -2.16 30.38 -20.58
N SER A 251 -3.48 30.55 -20.65
CA SER A 251 -4.44 29.45 -20.55
C SER A 251 -4.24 28.39 -21.65
N ARG A 252 -3.93 28.81 -22.89
CA ARG A 252 -3.60 27.88 -23.99
C ARG A 252 -2.26 27.18 -23.76
N GLN A 253 -1.24 27.90 -23.30
CA GLN A 253 0.07 27.32 -22.97
C GLN A 253 -0.02 26.30 -21.84
N MET A 254 -0.78 26.61 -20.78
CA MET A 254 -1.02 25.70 -19.67
C MET A 254 -1.69 24.41 -20.13
N LYS A 255 -2.69 24.49 -21.01
CA LYS A 255 -3.32 23.30 -21.63
C LYS A 255 -2.35 22.46 -22.45
N GLN A 256 -1.34 23.08 -23.07
CA GLN A 256 -0.31 22.37 -23.85
C GLN A 256 0.76 21.71 -22.99
N ALA A 257 1.07 22.27 -21.81
CA ALA A 257 2.06 21.74 -20.88
C ALA A 257 1.61 20.44 -20.16
N GLY A 258 0.32 20.09 -20.26
CA GLY A 258 -0.28 18.94 -19.59
C GLY A 258 -0.81 19.29 -18.19
N THR A 259 -1.80 18.53 -17.73
CA THR A 259 -2.46 18.73 -16.42
C THR A 259 -1.86 17.82 -15.37
N ARG A 260 -1.74 18.30 -14.12
CA ARG A 260 -1.28 17.48 -12.99
C ARG A 260 -2.36 16.48 -12.60
N THR A 261 -2.16 15.19 -12.86
CA THR A 261 -3.21 14.17 -12.66
C THR A 261 -3.10 13.40 -11.36
N ARG A 262 -2.11 13.65 -10.50
CA ARG A 262 -1.83 12.78 -9.35
C ARG A 262 -2.77 13.08 -8.18
N LEU A 263 -3.47 12.06 -7.69
CA LEU A 263 -4.16 12.10 -6.40
C LEU A 263 -3.26 11.55 -5.29
N PHE A 264 -2.64 10.40 -5.55
CA PHE A 264 -1.74 9.69 -4.66
C PHE A 264 -0.61 9.06 -5.47
N ALA A 265 0.61 9.16 -4.95
CA ALA A 265 1.76 8.44 -5.46
C ALA A 265 2.45 7.70 -4.31
N TRP A 266 2.67 6.40 -4.50
CA TRP A 266 3.56 5.59 -3.68
C TRP A 266 4.82 5.31 -4.49
N ILE A 267 5.94 5.81 -4.00
CA ILE A 267 7.22 5.77 -4.68
C ILE A 267 8.20 5.00 -3.80
N MET A 268 8.94 4.05 -4.38
CA MET A 268 10.07 3.42 -3.73
C MET A 268 11.28 3.37 -4.66
N SER A 269 12.48 3.57 -4.14
CA SER A 269 13.72 3.47 -4.91
C SER A 269 14.66 2.40 -4.34
N GLU A 270 15.37 1.74 -5.26
CA GLU A 270 16.35 0.70 -4.97
C GLU A 270 15.83 -0.37 -3.99
N VAL A 271 14.69 -0.96 -4.34
CA VAL A 271 14.05 -2.02 -3.56
C VAL A 271 14.73 -3.35 -3.84
N GLU A 272 15.22 -4.01 -2.80
CA GLU A 272 15.67 -5.40 -2.85
C GLU A 272 14.85 -6.25 -1.87
N ILE A 273 14.31 -7.37 -2.33
CA ILE A 273 13.54 -8.31 -1.50
C ILE A 273 14.10 -9.71 -1.72
N ILE A 274 14.50 -10.36 -0.64
CA ILE A 274 14.97 -11.75 -0.61
C ILE A 274 13.96 -12.54 0.23
N ALA A 275 13.27 -13.50 -0.39
CA ALA A 275 12.32 -14.37 0.28
C ALA A 275 12.80 -15.83 0.21
N LEU A 276 13.23 -16.35 1.34
CA LEU A 276 13.87 -17.65 1.48
C LEU A 276 12.89 -18.70 2.01
N ALA A 277 12.93 -19.90 1.45
CA ALA A 277 12.31 -21.08 2.04
C ALA A 277 13.36 -22.08 2.51
N ASP A 278 13.03 -22.79 3.57
CA ASP A 278 13.84 -23.87 4.11
C ASP A 278 12.94 -25.01 4.60
N PRO A 279 13.40 -26.28 4.55
CA PRO A 279 12.66 -27.40 5.11
C PRO A 279 12.28 -27.23 6.58
N SER A 280 13.05 -26.49 7.38
CA SER A 280 12.74 -26.25 8.81
C SER A 280 11.49 -25.41 9.04
N ILE A 281 11.14 -24.54 8.09
CA ILE A 281 9.96 -23.65 8.16
C ILE A 281 8.91 -23.98 7.08
N HIS A 282 9.08 -25.09 6.36
CA HIS A 282 8.15 -25.54 5.33
C HIS A 282 7.35 -26.77 5.79
N GLY A 283 6.14 -26.92 5.26
CA GLY A 283 5.18 -27.95 5.67
C GLY A 283 4.18 -27.44 6.69
N ALA A 284 2.98 -28.05 6.71
CA ALA A 284 1.87 -27.56 7.53
C ALA A 284 2.22 -27.52 9.03
N GLU A 285 2.86 -28.57 9.54
CA GLU A 285 3.24 -28.69 10.94
C GLU A 285 4.25 -27.62 11.37
N ASN A 286 5.34 -27.46 10.59
CA ASN A 286 6.37 -26.47 10.88
C ASN A 286 5.84 -25.04 10.79
N VAL A 287 5.03 -24.73 9.78
CA VAL A 287 4.45 -23.39 9.62
C VAL A 287 3.48 -23.07 10.76
N VAL A 288 2.63 -24.02 11.16
CA VAL A 288 1.73 -23.84 12.31
C VAL A 288 2.52 -23.64 13.60
N LYS A 289 3.59 -24.41 13.80
CA LYS A 289 4.48 -24.24 14.96
C LYS A 289 5.07 -22.82 15.02
N VAL A 290 5.66 -22.34 13.92
CA VAL A 290 6.20 -20.97 13.84
C VAL A 290 5.11 -19.93 14.07
N MET A 291 3.92 -20.14 13.51
CA MET A 291 2.78 -19.24 13.70
C MET A 291 2.35 -19.14 15.18
N MET A 292 2.30 -20.26 15.90
CA MET A 292 2.00 -20.29 17.34
C MET A 292 3.13 -19.72 18.20
N GLU A 293 4.39 -19.82 17.77
CA GLU A 293 5.54 -19.17 18.42
C GLU A 293 5.44 -17.64 18.32
N ILE A 294 5.06 -17.12 17.14
CA ILE A 294 4.89 -15.68 16.90
C ILE A 294 3.67 -15.12 17.64
N ASP A 295 2.54 -15.85 17.63
CA ASP A 295 1.29 -15.42 18.25
C ASP A 295 0.87 -16.36 19.38
N CYS A 296 1.62 -16.28 20.49
CA CYS A 296 1.41 -17.13 21.66
C CYS A 296 0.19 -16.73 22.51
N ASP A 297 -0.32 -15.51 22.34
CA ASP A 297 -1.44 -14.96 23.11
C ASP A 297 -2.81 -15.40 22.59
N THR A 298 -2.87 -15.92 21.35
CA THR A 298 -4.11 -16.37 20.72
C THR A 298 -4.43 -17.82 21.11
N PRO A 299 -5.67 -18.11 21.56
CA PRO A 299 -6.05 -19.48 21.85
C PRO A 299 -6.15 -20.31 20.57
N TRP A 300 -5.52 -21.48 20.57
CA TRP A 300 -5.63 -22.43 19.47
C TRP A 300 -6.94 -23.23 19.57
N PRO A 301 -7.74 -23.35 18.49
CA PRO A 301 -9.00 -24.10 18.53
C PRO A 301 -8.79 -25.61 18.82
N GLU A 302 -9.64 -26.18 19.68
CA GLU A 302 -9.58 -27.61 20.07
C GLU A 302 -9.81 -28.56 18.88
N GLU A 303 -10.67 -28.17 17.93
CA GLU A 303 -10.98 -28.93 16.71
C GLU A 303 -9.87 -28.84 15.64
N GLY A 304 -8.84 -28.02 15.87
CA GLY A 304 -7.80 -27.70 14.90
C GLY A 304 -8.28 -26.71 13.82
N VAL A 305 -7.33 -26.19 13.03
CA VAL A 305 -7.61 -25.23 11.97
C VAL A 305 -7.03 -25.75 10.65
N GLU A 306 -7.89 -25.90 9.65
CA GLU A 306 -7.48 -26.22 8.29
C GLU A 306 -7.24 -24.93 7.49
N PHE A 307 -6.14 -24.90 6.72
CA PHE A 307 -5.73 -23.74 5.93
C PHE A 307 -5.85 -24.01 4.43
N SER A 308 -6.40 -23.05 3.69
CA SER A 308 -6.39 -23.09 2.21
C SER A 308 -5.07 -22.58 1.63
N THR A 309 -4.47 -21.61 2.29
CA THR A 309 -3.16 -21.05 1.94
C THR A 309 -2.32 -21.03 3.21
N LEU A 310 -1.15 -21.65 3.20
CA LEU A 310 -0.24 -21.68 4.33
C LEU A 310 1.20 -21.69 3.83
N TRP A 311 1.98 -20.69 4.23
CA TRP A 311 3.39 -20.59 3.90
C TRP A 311 4.14 -19.76 4.93
N CYS A 312 5.42 -20.08 5.13
CA CYS A 312 6.37 -19.28 5.90
C CYS A 312 7.60 -18.99 5.03
N ARG A 313 8.14 -17.78 5.15
CA ARG A 313 9.37 -17.35 4.49
C ARG A 313 10.21 -16.56 5.49
N SER A 314 11.53 -16.72 5.42
CA SER A 314 12.44 -15.70 5.96
C SER A 314 12.55 -14.61 4.88
N VAL A 315 12.26 -13.37 5.25
CA VAL A 315 12.20 -12.24 4.34
C VAL A 315 13.20 -11.20 4.79
N THR A 316 14.07 -10.79 3.87
CA THR A 316 14.92 -9.62 4.01
C THR A 316 14.49 -8.63 2.93
N ALA A 317 14.24 -7.37 3.29
CA ALA A 317 13.91 -6.31 2.35
C ALA A 317 14.69 -5.04 2.67
N SER A 318 15.18 -4.37 1.64
CA SER A 318 15.83 -3.07 1.76
C SER A 318 15.26 -2.08 0.73
N CYS A 319 15.28 -0.81 1.09
CA CYS A 319 14.77 0.28 0.26
C CYS A 319 15.50 1.58 0.63
N VAL A 320 16.00 2.31 -0.38
CA VAL A 320 16.74 3.56 -0.14
C VAL A 320 15.79 4.72 0.17
N GLU A 321 14.69 4.81 -0.54
CA GLU A 321 13.68 5.87 -0.36
C GLU A 321 12.28 5.27 -0.51
N TRP A 322 11.39 5.54 0.43
CA TRP A 322 9.97 5.18 0.36
C TRP A 322 9.12 6.40 0.71
N LYS A 323 8.36 6.89 -0.27
CA LYS A 323 7.51 8.07 -0.14
C LYS A 323 6.05 7.81 -0.46
N PHE A 324 5.15 8.42 0.31
CA PHE A 324 3.77 8.63 -0.07
C PHE A 324 3.53 10.12 -0.33
N GLN A 325 3.25 10.49 -1.58
CA GLN A 325 2.88 11.84 -1.98
C GLN A 325 1.37 11.94 -2.17
N LEU A 326 0.77 12.99 -1.64
CA LEU A 326 -0.63 13.34 -1.88
C LEU A 326 -0.67 14.58 -2.79
N ARG A 327 -1.34 14.45 -3.94
CA ARG A 327 -1.40 15.49 -4.98
C ARG A 327 0.00 16.07 -5.27
N ASP A 328 0.14 17.38 -5.22
CA ASP A 328 1.36 18.17 -5.34
C ASP A 328 1.61 18.98 -4.06
N PHE A 329 1.13 18.47 -2.92
CA PHE A 329 1.46 19.06 -1.64
C PHE A 329 2.97 19.11 -1.46
N PRO A 330 3.53 20.21 -0.91
CA PRO A 330 4.97 20.39 -0.81
C PRO A 330 5.60 19.34 0.11
N GLN A 331 4.85 18.93 1.13
CA GLN A 331 5.28 17.96 2.12
C GLN A 331 4.76 16.57 1.76
N PRO A 332 5.64 15.55 1.71
CA PRO A 332 5.20 14.17 1.57
C PRO A 332 4.37 13.77 2.79
N TRP A 333 3.40 12.90 2.56
CA TRP A 333 2.58 12.36 3.64
C TRP A 333 3.36 11.38 4.52
N LEU A 334 4.19 10.55 3.88
CA LEU A 334 5.14 9.64 4.52
C LEU A 334 6.46 9.72 3.74
N ASP A 335 7.57 9.75 4.46
CA ASP A 335 8.93 9.71 3.90
C ASP A 335 9.83 8.84 4.78
N ILE A 336 10.34 7.75 4.25
CA ILE A 336 11.23 6.82 4.93
C ILE A 336 12.48 6.67 4.08
N GLY A 337 13.65 6.85 4.69
CA GLY A 337 14.92 6.64 4.02
C GLY A 337 15.78 5.57 4.68
N GLN A 338 16.49 4.83 3.82
CA GLN A 338 17.38 3.73 4.17
C GLN A 338 16.69 2.72 5.11
N LEU A 339 15.62 2.12 4.62
CA LEU A 339 14.92 1.04 5.30
C LEU A 339 15.65 -0.28 5.05
N HIS A 340 15.96 -1.02 6.12
CA HIS A 340 16.37 -2.41 6.07
C HIS A 340 15.52 -3.22 7.05
N MET A 341 14.86 -4.27 6.59
CA MET A 341 14.01 -5.12 7.41
C MET A 341 14.30 -6.59 7.17
N TRP A 342 14.27 -7.40 8.22
CA TRP A 342 14.50 -8.83 8.13
C TRP A 342 13.73 -9.61 9.20
N GLY A 343 13.39 -10.84 8.90
CA GLY A 343 12.75 -11.75 9.86
C GLY A 343 11.81 -12.75 9.21
N ARG A 344 10.92 -13.35 10.01
CA ARG A 344 10.00 -14.40 9.55
C ARG A 344 8.63 -13.81 9.23
N LEU A 345 8.09 -14.21 8.08
CA LEU A 345 6.75 -13.86 7.63
C LEU A 345 5.96 -15.11 7.28
N VAL A 346 4.82 -15.29 7.93
CA VAL A 346 3.85 -16.36 7.69
C VAL A 346 2.60 -15.78 7.09
N GLY A 347 2.11 -16.38 6.00
CA GLY A 347 0.79 -16.11 5.44
C GLY A 347 -0.13 -17.31 5.65
N ALA A 348 -1.23 -17.10 6.35
CA ALA A 348 -2.20 -18.15 6.65
C ALA A 348 -3.63 -17.70 6.31
N GLU A 349 -4.29 -18.41 5.40
CA GLU A 349 -5.70 -18.23 5.04
C GLU A 349 -6.46 -19.47 5.50
N GLN A 350 -7.38 -19.28 6.44
CA GLN A 350 -8.22 -20.36 6.94
C GLN A 350 -9.15 -20.87 5.84
N MET A 351 -9.36 -22.18 5.78
CA MET A 351 -10.26 -22.78 4.82
C MET A 351 -11.70 -22.31 5.09
N ALA A 352 -12.32 -21.75 4.05
CA ALA A 352 -13.69 -21.25 4.14
C ALA A 352 -14.71 -22.37 4.38
N THR A 353 -15.56 -22.17 5.39
CA THR A 353 -16.76 -22.98 5.60
C THR A 353 -17.78 -22.75 4.47
N ARG A 354 -18.83 -23.58 4.40
CA ARG A 354 -19.86 -23.49 3.35
C ARG A 354 -20.49 -22.10 3.24
N ARG A 355 -20.71 -21.41 4.36
CA ARG A 355 -21.30 -20.06 4.41
C ARG A 355 -20.31 -18.95 4.02
N ALA A 356 -19.01 -19.22 4.14
CA ALA A 356 -17.93 -18.30 3.75
C ALA A 356 -17.52 -18.43 2.26
N LYS A 357 -18.26 -19.24 1.48
CA LYS A 357 -18.05 -19.43 0.04
C LYS A 357 -19.19 -18.80 -0.74
N ARG A 358 -18.84 -17.93 -1.68
CA ARG A 358 -19.78 -17.31 -2.63
C ARG A 358 -19.65 -17.91 -4.02
N GLU A 359 -20.73 -17.93 -4.78
CA GLU A 359 -20.71 -18.29 -6.18
C GLU A 359 -20.51 -17.05 -7.05
N VAL A 360 -19.70 -17.18 -8.10
CA VAL A 360 -19.48 -16.14 -9.11
C VAL A 360 -19.73 -16.76 -10.47
N VAL A 361 -20.71 -16.23 -11.19
CA VAL A 361 -20.99 -16.60 -12.58
C VAL A 361 -20.02 -15.86 -13.50
N ILE A 362 -19.39 -16.58 -14.42
CA ILE A 362 -18.52 -16.05 -15.47
C ILE A 362 -19.14 -16.39 -16.82
N GLU A 363 -19.16 -15.42 -17.74
CA GLU A 363 -19.61 -15.63 -19.12
C GLU A 363 -18.40 -15.87 -20.03
N LEU A 364 -18.17 -17.12 -20.45
CA LEU A 364 -17.00 -17.52 -21.23
C LEU A 364 -17.27 -17.56 -22.75
N GLY A 365 -18.51 -17.35 -23.17
CA GLY A 365 -18.94 -17.50 -24.56
C GLY A 365 -19.00 -18.98 -25.00
N GLU A 366 -19.36 -19.23 -26.26
CA GLU A 366 -19.43 -20.58 -26.80
C GLU A 366 -18.04 -21.21 -26.96
N PRO A 367 -17.87 -22.53 -26.72
CA PRO A 367 -18.88 -23.53 -26.36
C PRO A 367 -19.22 -23.63 -24.86
N TRP A 368 -18.58 -22.87 -23.97
CA TRP A 368 -18.68 -23.08 -22.52
C TRP A 368 -19.88 -22.38 -21.85
N GLY A 369 -20.38 -21.29 -22.43
CA GLY A 369 -21.52 -20.54 -21.91
C GLY A 369 -21.22 -19.87 -20.56
N GLN A 370 -22.20 -19.93 -19.64
CA GLN A 370 -22.06 -19.43 -18.28
C GLN A 370 -21.54 -20.53 -17.35
N VAL A 371 -20.51 -20.22 -16.57
CA VAL A 371 -19.92 -21.17 -15.61
C VAL A 371 -19.89 -20.55 -14.21
N GLU A 372 -20.32 -21.32 -13.23
CA GLU A 372 -20.27 -20.96 -11.81
C GLU A 372 -18.95 -21.40 -11.18
N VAL A 373 -18.30 -20.46 -10.47
CA VAL A 373 -17.07 -20.71 -9.73
C VAL A 373 -17.23 -20.29 -8.28
N GLU A 374 -16.93 -21.21 -7.35
CA GLU A 374 -16.89 -20.91 -5.92
C GLU A 374 -15.66 -20.07 -5.55
N ARG A 375 -15.88 -19.02 -4.74
CA ARG A 375 -14.85 -18.13 -4.19
C ARG A 375 -14.91 -18.13 -2.67
N SER A 376 -13.75 -18.38 -2.05
CA SER A 376 -13.54 -18.11 -0.63
C SER A 376 -13.68 -16.61 -0.33
N MET A 377 -14.29 -16.29 0.82
CA MET A 377 -14.35 -14.94 1.39
C MET A 377 -13.42 -14.76 2.59
N THR A 378 -12.72 -15.81 3.04
CA THR A 378 -11.72 -15.68 4.11
C THR A 378 -10.57 -14.78 3.69
N SER A 379 -9.98 -14.09 4.67
CA SER A 379 -8.84 -13.20 4.45
C SER A 379 -7.54 -13.91 4.80
N LEU A 380 -6.50 -13.64 4.02
CA LEU A 380 -5.13 -13.99 4.38
C LEU A 380 -4.71 -13.17 5.62
N LYS A 381 -4.30 -13.87 6.67
CA LYS A 381 -3.70 -13.29 7.89
C LYS A 381 -2.18 -13.40 7.79
N PHE A 382 -1.50 -12.42 8.33
CA PHE A 382 -0.04 -12.35 8.37
C PHE A 382 0.44 -12.45 9.81
N TYR A 383 1.42 -13.32 10.02
CA TYR A 383 2.14 -13.43 11.28
C TYR A 383 3.58 -13.06 11.01
N HIS A 384 4.12 -12.13 11.78
CA HIS A 384 5.43 -11.58 11.53
C HIS A 384 6.25 -11.47 12.80
N ASP A 385 7.53 -11.77 12.66
CA ASP A 385 8.56 -11.43 13.63
C ASP A 385 9.65 -10.73 12.82
N LEU A 386 9.62 -9.39 12.85
CA LEU A 386 10.40 -8.55 11.98
C LEU A 386 11.22 -7.55 12.79
N ASN A 387 12.50 -7.46 12.45
CA ASN A 387 13.39 -6.40 12.88
C ASN A 387 13.61 -5.44 11.71
N CYS A 388 13.79 -4.18 12.04
CA CYS A 388 13.81 -3.10 11.07
C CYS A 388 14.78 -2.02 11.54
N GLU A 389 15.66 -1.58 10.66
CA GLU A 389 16.56 -0.45 10.83
C GLU A 389 16.17 0.63 9.82
N VAL A 390 16.07 1.86 10.31
CA VAL A 390 15.65 3.02 9.51
C VAL A 390 16.49 4.23 9.88
N GLU A 391 17.04 4.91 8.88
CA GLU A 391 17.79 6.16 9.11
C GLU A 391 16.85 7.31 9.46
N HIS A 392 15.86 7.58 8.61
CA HIS A 392 14.84 8.59 8.91
C HIS A 392 13.44 8.10 8.58
N PHE A 393 12.51 8.42 9.47
CA PHE A 393 11.09 8.16 9.31
C PHE A 393 10.34 9.46 9.57
N SER A 394 9.69 10.02 8.56
CA SER A 394 8.90 11.24 8.66
C SER A 394 7.47 11.00 8.22
N TYR A 395 6.50 11.48 9.01
CA TYR A 395 5.09 11.39 8.66
C TYR A 395 4.35 12.68 9.03
N ALA A 396 3.57 13.20 8.08
CA ALA A 396 2.78 14.41 8.25
C ALA A 396 1.33 14.08 8.60
N PHE A 397 0.79 14.78 9.60
CA PHE A 397 -0.58 14.61 10.06
C PHE A 397 -1.26 15.95 10.33
N GLY A 398 -2.51 16.06 9.91
CA GLY A 398 -3.30 17.27 10.10
C GLY A 398 -4.67 17.16 9.42
N PRO A 399 -5.63 18.01 9.80
CA PRO A 399 -6.97 18.01 9.22
C PRO A 399 -6.98 18.39 7.73
N CYS A 400 -5.93 19.07 7.23
CA CYS A 400 -5.79 19.43 5.82
C CYS A 400 -5.68 18.21 4.88
N TRP A 401 -5.11 17.09 5.31
CA TRP A 401 -4.96 15.88 4.47
C TRP A 401 -6.19 14.96 4.49
N GLU A 402 -7.07 15.06 5.48
CA GLU A 402 -8.22 14.16 5.62
C GLU A 402 -9.13 14.08 4.39
N PRO A 403 -9.50 15.19 3.71
CA PRO A 403 -10.36 15.13 2.54
C PRO A 403 -9.73 14.34 1.39
N VAL A 404 -8.42 14.52 1.18
CA VAL A 404 -7.66 13.81 0.14
C VAL A 404 -7.50 12.34 0.50
N ILE A 405 -7.20 12.01 1.76
CA ILE A 405 -7.14 10.62 2.23
C ILE A 405 -8.50 9.92 2.03
N ALA A 406 -9.62 10.62 2.28
CA ALA A 406 -10.95 10.07 2.01
C ALA A 406 -11.18 9.79 0.52
N GLN A 407 -10.71 10.67 -0.39
CA GLN A 407 -10.78 10.48 -1.84
C GLN A 407 -9.86 9.33 -2.32
N CYS A 408 -8.66 9.22 -1.75
CA CYS A 408 -7.75 8.10 -1.98
C CYS A 408 -8.43 6.77 -1.60
N ASN A 409 -9.10 6.72 -0.44
CA ASN A 409 -9.84 5.52 -0.02
C ASN A 409 -10.94 5.12 -1.00
N LEU A 410 -11.73 6.08 -1.52
CA LEU A 410 -12.76 5.81 -2.53
C LEU A 410 -12.17 5.27 -3.84
N SER A 411 -11.04 5.82 -4.26
CA SER A 411 -10.32 5.38 -5.46
C SER A 411 -9.73 3.97 -5.26
N PHE A 412 -9.18 3.71 -4.07
CA PHE A 412 -8.60 2.41 -3.73
C PHE A 412 -9.64 1.29 -3.71
N GLU A 413 -10.90 1.57 -3.38
CA GLU A 413 -12.00 0.58 -3.47
C GLU A 413 -12.27 0.09 -4.91
N LYS A 414 -11.89 0.87 -5.93
CA LYS A 414 -11.97 0.48 -7.35
C LYS A 414 -10.79 -0.42 -7.75
N ILE A 415 -9.68 -0.31 -7.06
CA ILE A 415 -8.47 -1.12 -7.26
C ILE A 415 -8.55 -2.44 -6.49
N SER A 416 -9.03 -2.37 -5.24
CA SER A 416 -9.20 -3.53 -4.37
C SER A 416 -10.58 -3.53 -3.74
N ARG A 417 -11.38 -4.58 -4.03
CA ARG A 417 -12.74 -4.66 -3.52
C ARG A 417 -12.75 -4.80 -2.00
N PRO A 418 -13.63 -4.08 -1.29
CA PRO A 418 -13.95 -4.41 0.09
C PRO A 418 -14.63 -5.79 0.19
N SER A 419 -14.58 -6.38 1.38
CA SER A 419 -15.31 -7.61 1.69
C SER A 419 -16.80 -7.44 1.36
N LEU A 420 -17.41 -8.53 0.86
CA LEU A 420 -18.85 -8.59 0.58
C LEU A 420 -19.67 -9.08 1.78
N ASP A 421 -19.04 -9.33 2.91
CA ASP A 421 -19.73 -9.69 4.13
C ASP A 421 -20.72 -8.56 4.53
N PRO A 422 -22.00 -8.88 4.85
CA PRO A 422 -23.00 -7.88 5.20
C PRO A 422 -22.80 -7.25 6.59
N SER A 423 -21.83 -7.72 7.37
CA SER A 423 -21.52 -7.21 8.70
C SER A 423 -21.15 -5.73 8.68
N PRO A 424 -21.42 -4.97 9.76
CA PRO A 424 -20.95 -3.60 9.87
C PRO A 424 -19.41 -3.53 9.77
N PRO A 425 -18.83 -2.47 9.19
CA PRO A 425 -17.38 -2.39 9.01
C PRO A 425 -16.65 -2.41 10.35
N LEU A 426 -15.52 -3.11 10.41
CA LEU A 426 -14.62 -3.09 11.56
C LEU A 426 -13.95 -1.72 11.73
N SER A 427 -13.62 -1.38 12.97
CA SER A 427 -12.72 -0.26 13.28
C SER A 427 -11.31 -0.57 12.75
N PHE A 428 -10.47 0.47 12.66
CA PHE A 428 -9.09 0.29 12.21
C PHE A 428 -8.32 -0.70 13.10
N TRP A 429 -8.37 -0.51 14.42
CA TRP A 429 -7.67 -1.37 15.37
C TRP A 429 -8.18 -2.81 15.37
N ASP A 430 -9.50 -3.04 15.26
CA ASP A 430 -10.04 -4.39 15.15
C ASP A 430 -9.59 -5.08 13.86
N LYS A 431 -9.56 -4.34 12.74
CA LYS A 431 -9.11 -4.89 11.46
C LYS A 431 -7.62 -5.22 11.47
N MET A 432 -6.79 -4.36 12.07
CA MET A 432 -5.36 -4.62 12.27
C MET A 432 -5.15 -5.88 13.10
N ARG A 433 -5.77 -5.94 14.29
CA ARG A 433 -5.73 -7.10 15.19
C ARG A 433 -6.30 -8.38 14.55
N LEU A 434 -7.15 -8.31 13.52
CA LEU A 434 -7.65 -9.49 12.82
C LEU A 434 -6.64 -10.05 11.81
N LEU A 435 -5.89 -9.17 11.15
CA LEU A 435 -5.13 -9.50 9.94
C LEU A 435 -3.63 -9.62 10.17
N ILE A 436 -3.08 -8.93 11.16
CA ILE A 436 -1.64 -8.77 11.38
C ILE A 436 -1.36 -9.12 12.84
N HIS A 437 -0.46 -10.08 13.01
CA HIS A 437 -0.10 -10.65 14.32
C HIS A 437 1.42 -10.74 14.47
N GLY A 438 1.90 -10.55 15.68
CA GLY A 438 3.30 -10.78 16.05
C GLY A 438 4.02 -9.52 16.50
N GLN A 439 5.33 -9.49 16.26
CA GLN A 439 6.24 -8.46 16.76
C GLN A 439 6.94 -7.72 15.61
N LEU A 440 7.06 -6.41 15.77
CA LEU A 440 7.84 -5.53 14.91
C LEU A 440 8.74 -4.66 15.80
N THR A 441 10.04 -4.91 15.73
CA THR A 441 11.06 -4.06 16.37
C THR A 441 11.65 -3.14 15.32
N MET A 442 11.62 -1.83 15.56
CA MET A 442 12.22 -0.83 14.69
C MET A 442 13.25 -0.01 15.45
N GLU A 443 14.48 0.04 14.97
CA GLU A 443 15.49 1.00 15.36
C GLU A 443 15.49 2.15 14.35
N ILE A 444 15.15 3.34 14.81
CA ILE A 444 15.02 4.52 13.96
C ILE A 444 15.98 5.60 14.45
N HIS A 445 16.90 6.04 13.61
CA HIS A 445 17.86 7.09 13.98
C HIS A 445 17.16 8.44 14.19
N GLN A 446 16.25 8.82 13.28
CA GLN A 446 15.41 10.00 13.46
C GLN A 446 13.95 9.73 13.04
N LEU A 447 13.02 9.80 14.00
CA LEU A 447 11.58 9.72 13.76
C LEU A 447 10.96 11.11 13.96
N THR A 448 10.38 11.67 12.91
CA THR A 448 9.75 12.98 12.91
C THR A 448 8.26 12.88 12.58
N VAL A 449 7.41 13.39 13.46
CA VAL A 449 5.96 13.52 13.21
C VAL A 449 5.62 15.00 13.10
N LEU A 450 5.12 15.40 11.93
CA LEU A 450 4.83 16.79 11.59
C LEU A 450 3.33 17.02 11.74
N LEU A 451 2.94 17.79 12.75
CA LEU A 451 1.56 18.10 13.10
C LEU A 451 1.16 19.46 12.54
N HIS A 452 0.27 19.45 11.56
CA HIS A 452 -0.29 20.65 10.94
C HIS A 452 -1.65 20.97 11.54
N ALA A 453 -1.81 22.19 12.05
CA ALA A 453 -3.10 22.67 12.55
C ALA A 453 -3.93 23.38 11.46
N SER A 454 -3.27 23.87 10.40
CA SER A 454 -3.91 24.54 9.27
C SER A 454 -4.84 23.59 8.48
N LEU A 455 -5.89 24.16 7.87
CA LEU A 455 -6.70 23.45 6.87
C LEU A 455 -6.08 23.53 5.47
N ASP A 456 -5.11 24.41 5.27
CA ASP A 456 -4.34 24.55 4.03
C ASP A 456 -3.09 23.65 4.08
N PRO A 457 -2.99 22.61 3.22
CA PRO A 457 -1.83 21.71 3.14
C PRO A 457 -0.58 22.33 2.52
N TYR A 458 -0.67 23.55 1.96
CA TYR A 458 0.48 24.29 1.45
C TYR A 458 1.13 25.19 2.51
N ASN A 459 0.53 25.33 3.69
CA ASN A 459 1.08 26.14 4.75
C ASN A 459 2.23 25.43 5.45
N THR A 460 3.46 25.90 5.23
CA THR A 460 4.67 25.38 5.89
C THR A 460 5.19 26.32 6.99
N THR A 461 4.43 27.33 7.38
CA THR A 461 4.89 28.36 8.33
C THR A 461 4.50 28.10 9.78
N GLU A 462 3.47 27.28 10.01
CA GLU A 462 2.96 26.95 11.34
C GLU A 462 2.74 25.44 11.49
N GLU A 463 3.70 24.78 12.12
CA GLU A 463 3.67 23.33 12.38
C GLU A 463 4.32 22.98 13.71
N MET A 464 3.90 21.89 14.32
CA MET A 464 4.57 21.29 15.48
C MET A 464 5.28 20.04 15.02
N GLU A 465 6.56 19.98 15.34
CA GLU A 465 7.43 18.89 14.98
C GLU A 465 7.70 18.07 16.24
N VAL A 466 7.25 16.82 16.24
CA VAL A 466 7.48 15.86 17.31
C VAL A 466 8.57 14.91 16.85
N THR A 467 9.76 15.04 17.44
CA THR A 467 10.96 14.32 17.04
C THR A 467 11.38 13.33 18.10
N TRP A 468 11.76 12.14 17.65
CA TRP A 468 12.48 11.16 18.44
C TRP A 468 13.85 10.91 17.81
N SER A 469 14.89 10.92 18.63
CA SER A 469 16.27 10.63 18.19
C SER A 469 16.74 9.31 18.81
N ASN A 470 17.32 8.45 17.96
CA ASN A 470 17.75 7.09 18.28
C ASN A 470 16.67 6.32 19.04
N VAL A 471 15.49 6.20 18.42
CA VAL A 471 14.35 5.55 19.03
C VAL A 471 14.28 4.08 18.65
N VAL A 472 14.18 3.24 19.67
CA VAL A 472 13.78 1.85 19.51
C VAL A 472 12.28 1.78 19.76
N MET A 473 11.54 1.41 18.73
CA MET A 473 10.11 1.13 18.79
C MET A 473 9.90 -0.38 18.78
N ASP A 474 9.23 -0.89 19.82
CA ASP A 474 8.81 -2.29 19.89
C ASP A 474 7.28 -2.34 19.82
N TRP A 475 6.74 -2.96 18.77
CA TRP A 475 5.31 -3.13 18.55
C TRP A 475 4.93 -4.61 18.59
N THR A 476 4.12 -4.96 19.60
CA THR A 476 3.43 -6.24 19.74
C THR A 476 1.92 -6.06 19.63
N ASN A 477 1.14 -7.13 19.44
CA ASN A 477 -0.31 -7.10 19.22
C ASN A 477 -1.10 -6.06 20.04
N ALA A 478 -0.79 -5.90 21.34
CA ALA A 478 -1.52 -5.03 22.27
C ALA A 478 -0.69 -3.90 22.89
N LYS A 479 0.59 -3.76 22.53
CA LYS A 479 1.50 -2.85 23.22
C LYS A 479 2.54 -2.29 22.27
N VAL A 480 2.69 -0.98 22.31
CA VAL A 480 3.73 -0.24 21.58
C VAL A 480 4.61 0.46 22.60
N VAL A 481 5.92 0.27 22.51
CA VAL A 481 6.90 0.92 23.38
C VAL A 481 7.87 1.71 22.53
N PHE A 482 8.03 2.99 22.83
CA PHE A 482 9.09 3.84 22.27
C PHE A 482 10.12 4.09 23.35
N LYS A 483 11.40 3.95 23.02
CA LYS A 483 12.52 4.28 23.89
C LYS A 483 13.54 5.11 23.13
N GLY A 484 13.73 6.36 23.51
CA GLY A 484 14.67 7.27 22.84
C GLY A 484 14.65 8.67 23.44
N ASN A 485 15.35 9.61 22.82
CA ASN A 485 15.25 11.02 23.20
C ASN A 485 14.03 11.62 22.51
N PHE A 486 13.18 12.30 23.28
CA PHE A 486 11.93 12.87 22.76
C PHE A 486 11.96 14.38 22.86
N ASP A 487 11.70 15.03 21.73
CA ASP A 487 11.74 16.46 21.57
C ASP A 487 10.47 16.95 20.87
N ILE A 488 9.95 18.09 21.31
CA ILE A 488 8.85 18.79 20.66
C ILE A 488 9.30 20.19 20.30
N TRP A 489 9.17 20.52 19.02
CA TRP A 489 9.44 21.82 18.46
C TRP A 489 8.14 22.44 17.96
N VAL A 490 8.03 23.76 18.09
CA VAL A 490 6.91 24.51 17.53
C VAL A 490 7.46 25.57 16.60
N ARG A 491 7.11 25.46 15.32
CA ARG A 491 7.38 26.46 14.29
C ARG A 491 6.23 27.42 14.20
N THR A 492 6.52 28.70 14.25
CA THR A 492 5.50 29.75 14.17
C THR A 492 6.03 30.92 13.36
N ALA A 493 5.14 31.62 12.65
CA ALA A 493 5.46 32.87 11.95
C ALA A 493 5.81 34.06 12.89
N SER A 494 6.17 33.80 14.15
CA SER A 494 6.46 34.80 15.17
C SER A 494 7.96 34.91 15.48
N LYS A 495 8.36 35.84 16.34
CA LYS A 495 9.77 36.01 16.79
C LYS A 495 10.34 34.75 17.47
N TYR A 496 9.48 33.84 17.93
CA TYR A 496 9.82 32.63 18.66
C TYR A 496 9.74 31.37 17.77
N ASP A 497 10.18 31.50 16.52
CA ASP A 497 10.28 30.36 15.61
C ASP A 497 11.33 29.34 16.11
N ASP A 498 11.10 28.05 15.81
CA ASP A 498 11.94 26.92 16.25
C ASP A 498 12.18 26.83 17.77
N CYS A 499 11.17 27.13 18.59
CA CYS A 499 11.29 26.94 20.03
C CYS A 499 11.14 25.46 20.42
N ARG A 500 12.15 24.92 21.13
CA ARG A 500 12.05 23.62 21.79
C ARG A 500 11.11 23.72 22.99
N LEU A 501 9.89 23.24 22.80
CA LEU A 501 8.85 23.28 23.83
C LEU A 501 9.10 22.25 24.92
N LEU A 502 9.44 21.02 24.55
CA LEU A 502 9.59 19.91 25.46
C LEU A 502 10.81 19.10 25.06
N HIS A 503 11.65 18.78 26.03
CA HIS A 503 12.77 17.86 25.91
C HIS A 503 12.65 16.81 27.01
N LEU A 504 12.50 15.55 26.64
CA LEU A 504 12.45 14.40 27.54
C LEU A 504 13.57 13.42 27.14
N PRO A 505 14.74 13.46 27.82
CA PRO A 505 15.83 12.55 27.51
C PRO A 505 15.51 11.12 27.95
N ASN A 506 15.96 10.14 27.16
CA ASN A 506 15.79 8.70 27.42
C ASN A 506 14.37 8.34 27.90
N LEU A 507 13.37 8.88 27.20
CA LEU A 507 11.97 8.65 27.46
C LEU A 507 11.61 7.25 27.00
N LYS A 508 11.01 6.47 27.90
CA LYS A 508 10.30 5.26 27.60
C LYS A 508 8.80 5.54 27.65
N LEU A 509 8.18 5.64 26.48
CA LEU A 509 6.73 5.77 26.31
C LEU A 509 6.15 4.38 26.04
N SER A 510 5.30 3.88 26.94
CA SER A 510 4.57 2.63 26.75
C SER A 510 3.09 2.92 26.53
N ILE A 511 2.57 2.48 25.38
CA ILE A 511 1.17 2.58 24.98
C ILE A 511 0.59 1.17 25.02
N LYS A 512 -0.33 0.90 25.94
CA LYS A 512 -1.05 -0.37 26.03
C LYS A 512 -2.47 -0.22 25.52
N LEU A 513 -2.88 -1.10 24.62
CA LEU A 513 -4.20 -1.18 24.02
C LEU A 513 -4.99 -2.31 24.69
N SER A 514 -6.19 -2.00 25.18
CA SER A 514 -7.08 -2.96 25.84
C SER A 514 -8.46 -2.92 25.20
N TRP A 515 -8.76 -3.92 24.38
CA TRP A 515 -10.02 -4.01 23.66
C TRP A 515 -11.14 -4.56 24.55
N VAL A 516 -12.25 -3.83 24.60
CA VAL A 516 -13.47 -4.29 25.28
C VAL A 516 -14.36 -4.99 24.26
N CYS A 517 -14.32 -6.32 24.25
CA CYS A 517 -15.07 -7.19 23.32
C CYS A 517 -16.12 -8.02 24.06
N LEU A 518 -17.08 -8.59 23.33
CA LEU A 518 -18.04 -9.55 23.90
C LEU A 518 -17.41 -10.92 24.17
N GLY A 519 -16.51 -11.35 23.28
CA GLY A 519 -15.70 -12.56 23.42
C GLY A 519 -14.25 -12.27 23.77
N ASN A 520 -13.38 -13.27 23.58
CA ASN A 520 -11.94 -13.10 23.76
C ASN A 520 -11.38 -12.15 22.67
N PRO A 521 -10.72 -11.04 23.04
CA PRO A 521 -10.16 -10.09 22.08
C PRO A 521 -9.06 -10.69 21.17
N ASN A 522 -8.36 -11.73 21.62
CA ASN A 522 -7.28 -12.36 20.85
C ASN A 522 -7.77 -13.52 19.98
N ASP A 523 -8.97 -14.04 20.22
CA ASP A 523 -9.51 -15.16 19.42
C ASP A 523 -9.97 -14.68 18.04
N HIS A 524 -9.00 -14.55 17.14
CA HIS A 524 -9.25 -14.19 15.76
C HIS A 524 -9.56 -15.42 14.87
N HIS A 525 -9.35 -16.66 15.37
CA HIS A 525 -9.55 -17.89 14.60
C HIS A 525 -11.03 -18.28 14.51
N SER A 526 -11.84 -17.89 15.48
CA SER A 526 -13.30 -18.08 15.46
C SER A 526 -14.02 -17.18 14.44
N VAL A 527 -13.35 -16.14 13.92
CA VAL A 527 -13.93 -15.20 12.96
C VAL A 527 -14.03 -15.84 11.57
N MET A 528 -15.26 -16.09 11.12
CA MET A 528 -15.57 -16.66 9.81
C MET A 528 -16.57 -15.76 9.07
N PRO A 529 -16.22 -15.19 7.91
CA PRO A 529 -17.13 -14.32 7.17
C PRO A 529 -18.32 -15.10 6.57
N CYS A 530 -19.40 -14.38 6.26
CA CYS A 530 -20.61 -14.95 5.71
C CYS A 530 -20.98 -14.30 4.36
N ALA A 531 -21.33 -15.12 3.38
CA ALA A 531 -21.83 -14.64 2.11
C ALA A 531 -23.27 -14.10 2.27
N PRO A 532 -23.63 -12.97 1.61
CA PRO A 532 -24.96 -12.35 1.75
C PRO A 532 -26.15 -13.27 1.41
N ASP A 533 -25.93 -14.24 0.53
CA ASP A 533 -26.90 -15.24 0.08
C ASP A 533 -27.06 -16.43 1.05
N LYS A 534 -26.12 -16.62 1.99
CA LYS A 534 -26.04 -17.80 2.87
C LYS A 534 -26.17 -17.44 4.36
N LEU A 535 -26.93 -16.38 4.64
CA LEU A 535 -27.16 -15.86 5.99
C LEU A 535 -27.81 -16.91 6.91
N PRO A 536 -27.45 -16.95 8.20
CA PRO A 536 -28.14 -17.77 9.20
C PRO A 536 -29.58 -17.34 9.44
N GLU A 537 -30.46 -18.28 9.75
CA GLU A 537 -31.89 -18.03 9.98
C GLU A 537 -32.15 -16.97 11.07
N TYR A 538 -31.35 -16.94 12.13
CA TYR A 538 -31.47 -15.92 13.19
C TYR A 538 -31.22 -14.47 12.72
N SER A 539 -30.59 -14.30 11.56
CA SER A 539 -30.30 -12.98 10.97
C SER A 539 -31.55 -12.35 10.35
N SER A 540 -32.71 -13.03 10.36
CA SER A 540 -34.00 -12.42 9.99
C SER A 540 -34.45 -11.36 11.01
N ASN A 541 -34.08 -11.54 12.29
CA ASN A 541 -34.58 -10.72 13.41
C ASN A 541 -33.51 -9.79 13.98
N GLN A 542 -32.24 -9.97 13.62
CA GLN A 542 -31.10 -9.15 14.06
C GLN A 542 -30.16 -8.89 12.89
N VAL A 543 -29.49 -7.73 12.91
CA VAL A 543 -28.44 -7.42 11.94
C VAL A 543 -27.33 -8.46 12.05
N HIS A 544 -27.02 -9.13 10.94
CA HIS A 544 -25.94 -10.11 10.88
C HIS A 544 -24.59 -9.45 11.17
N ASP A 545 -23.76 -10.11 11.99
CA ASP A 545 -22.40 -9.67 12.28
C ASP A 545 -21.48 -10.88 12.53
N SER A 546 -20.72 -11.27 11.49
CA SER A 546 -19.68 -12.30 11.53
C SER A 546 -18.59 -11.99 12.54
N TYR A 547 -18.42 -10.73 12.92
CA TYR A 547 -17.39 -10.27 13.84
C TYR A 547 -17.91 -10.05 15.25
N ARG A 548 -19.18 -10.35 15.56
CA ARG A 548 -19.84 -9.91 16.81
C ARG A 548 -19.05 -10.21 18.10
N ALA A 549 -18.47 -11.40 18.22
CA ALA A 549 -17.70 -11.79 19.40
C ALA A 549 -16.34 -11.09 19.46
N PHE A 550 -15.71 -10.89 18.31
CA PHE A 550 -14.38 -10.29 18.17
C PHE A 550 -14.42 -8.76 18.17
N ARG A 551 -15.46 -8.14 17.61
CA ARG A 551 -15.62 -6.68 17.46
C ARG A 551 -15.53 -6.02 18.83
N SER A 552 -14.67 -5.02 18.94
CA SER A 552 -14.61 -4.22 20.15
C SER A 552 -15.73 -3.18 20.17
N GLN A 553 -16.34 -3.01 21.34
CA GLN A 553 -17.29 -1.93 21.58
C GLN A 553 -16.52 -0.62 21.79
N ASN A 554 -15.38 -0.73 22.48
CA ASN A 554 -14.51 0.38 22.83
C ASN A 554 -13.07 -0.12 22.99
N LEU A 555 -12.14 0.82 22.86
CA LEU A 555 -10.72 0.62 23.12
C LEU A 555 -10.29 1.49 24.31
N ASN A 556 -9.69 0.87 25.32
CA ASN A 556 -9.02 1.59 26.40
C ASN A 556 -7.54 1.67 26.07
N VAL A 557 -6.97 2.87 26.19
CA VAL A 557 -5.55 3.11 26.02
C VAL A 557 -4.97 3.40 27.41
N THR A 558 -3.74 2.97 27.66
CA THR A 558 -3.00 3.35 28.86
C THR A 558 -1.62 3.84 28.42
N LEU A 559 -1.28 5.05 28.84
CA LEU A 559 -0.01 5.69 28.54
C LEU A 559 0.86 5.72 29.80
N ALA A 560 2.06 5.18 29.72
CA ALA A 560 3.07 5.29 30.78
C ALA A 560 4.33 5.96 30.22
N LEU A 561 4.75 7.05 30.86
CA LEU A 561 5.94 7.80 30.51
C LEU A 561 6.96 7.67 31.64
N GLU A 562 8.11 7.05 31.35
CA GLU A 562 9.21 6.89 32.28
C GLU A 562 10.45 7.57 31.68
N THR A 563 11.06 8.51 32.41
CA THR A 563 12.33 9.14 32.01
C THR A 563 13.35 9.00 33.14
N LYS A 564 14.61 8.86 32.78
CA LYS A 564 15.73 8.81 33.74
C LYS A 564 16.75 9.89 33.37
N PRO A 565 17.22 10.69 34.33
CA PRO A 565 18.29 11.65 34.07
C PRO A 565 19.57 10.91 33.68
N LEU A 566 20.27 11.43 32.68
CA LEU A 566 21.62 10.98 32.31
C LEU A 566 22.64 11.81 33.10
N SER A 567 23.35 11.18 34.03
CA SER A 567 24.55 11.77 34.63
C SER A 567 25.71 11.61 33.64
N SER A 568 25.94 12.60 32.78
CA SER A 568 27.15 12.62 31.95
C SER A 568 28.35 12.95 32.84
N VAL A 569 29.43 12.19 32.71
CA VAL A 569 30.65 12.33 33.53
C VAL A 569 31.51 13.53 33.07
N ASP A 570 31.27 14.08 31.87
CA ASP A 570 32.19 15.02 31.21
C ASP A 570 31.57 16.33 30.69
N SER A 571 30.35 16.71 31.09
CA SER A 571 29.82 18.05 30.76
C SER A 571 28.93 18.62 31.87
N SER A 572 29.09 19.92 32.13
CA SER A 572 28.38 20.71 33.15
C SER A 572 26.87 20.85 32.90
N GLU A 573 26.31 20.18 31.89
CA GLU A 573 24.90 20.22 31.52
C GLU A 573 24.20 18.94 31.97
N VAL A 574 23.33 19.08 32.99
CA VAL A 574 22.45 17.99 33.41
C VAL A 574 21.40 17.80 32.31
N ASN A 575 21.47 16.69 31.58
CA ASN A 575 20.46 16.34 30.58
C ASN A 575 19.19 15.86 31.32
N CYS A 576 18.30 16.80 31.64
CA CYS A 576 17.07 16.60 32.39
C CYS A 576 15.82 16.94 31.55
N PRO A 577 14.63 16.46 31.97
CA PRO A 577 13.36 16.90 31.39
C PRO A 577 13.18 18.42 31.47
N VAL A 578 13.00 19.09 30.32
CA VAL A 578 12.80 20.55 30.23
C VAL A 578 11.51 20.85 29.47
N ALA A 579 10.69 21.75 30.01
CA ALA A 579 9.51 22.30 29.33
C ALA A 579 9.59 23.83 29.30
N LEU A 580 9.60 24.41 28.10
CA LEU A 580 9.63 25.86 27.87
C LEU A 580 8.26 26.32 27.33
N LEU A 581 7.50 27.01 28.17
CA LEU A 581 6.14 27.46 27.84
C LEU A 581 6.12 28.96 27.55
N TYR A 582 5.89 29.32 26.30
CA TYR A 582 5.74 30.71 25.85
C TYR A 582 4.28 31.01 25.53
N GLY A 583 3.86 32.27 25.65
CA GLY A 583 2.47 32.66 25.33
C GLY A 583 2.08 32.36 23.87
N SER A 584 3.03 32.45 22.93
CA SER A 584 2.85 32.05 21.53
C SER A 584 2.65 30.54 21.37
N THR A 585 3.44 29.71 22.07
CA THR A 585 3.32 28.25 21.97
C THR A 585 2.04 27.74 22.61
N LEU A 586 1.56 28.37 23.70
CA LEU A 586 0.28 28.03 24.32
C LEU A 586 -0.93 28.33 23.41
N ARG A 587 -0.91 29.42 22.63
CA ARG A 587 -1.94 29.68 21.62
C ARG A 587 -1.97 28.61 20.54
N TRP A 588 -0.80 28.14 20.13
CA TRP A 588 -0.71 27.06 19.14
C TRP A 588 -1.31 25.74 19.69
N PHE A 589 -1.18 25.43 20.99
CA PHE A 589 -1.88 24.29 21.60
C PHE A 589 -3.40 24.36 21.51
N GLU A 590 -3.99 25.56 21.50
CA GLU A 590 -5.43 25.70 21.24
C GLU A 590 -5.77 25.26 19.81
N ASN A 591 -4.91 25.56 18.85
CA ASN A 591 -5.05 25.10 17.46
C ASN A 591 -4.87 23.59 17.34
N LEU A 592 -4.02 22.94 18.16
CA LEU A 592 -3.89 21.48 18.20
C LEU A 592 -5.22 20.79 18.54
N LYS A 593 -6.13 21.44 19.30
CA LYS A 593 -7.48 20.91 19.52
C LYS A 593 -8.23 20.69 18.20
N LEU A 594 -7.99 21.48 17.16
CA LEU A 594 -8.62 21.28 15.84
C LEU A 594 -8.17 19.96 15.20
N ILE A 595 -6.92 19.55 15.41
CA ILE A 595 -6.39 18.28 14.92
C ILE A 595 -7.13 17.11 15.57
N LEU A 596 -7.43 17.20 16.87
CA LEU A 596 -8.05 16.10 17.64
C LEU A 596 -9.59 16.11 17.62
N SER A 597 -10.21 17.29 17.53
CA SER A 597 -11.67 17.49 17.63
C SER A 597 -12.34 17.85 16.31
N GLY A 598 -11.56 18.10 15.25
CA GLY A 598 -12.06 18.45 13.92
C GLY A 598 -13.05 17.43 13.39
N VAL A 599 -14.25 17.88 13.02
CA VAL A 599 -15.23 17.02 12.38
C VAL A 599 -14.92 16.96 10.88
N THR A 600 -14.44 15.81 10.43
CA THR A 600 -14.15 15.55 9.02
C THR A 600 -15.41 15.78 8.16
N ARG A 601 -15.33 16.62 7.12
CA ARG A 601 -16.44 16.75 6.15
C ARG A 601 -16.53 15.50 5.27
N PRO A 602 -17.73 15.02 4.91
CA PRO A 602 -17.87 13.85 4.07
C PRO A 602 -17.44 14.16 2.62
N THR A 603 -16.40 13.48 2.13
CA THR A 603 -15.99 13.56 0.71
C THR A 603 -16.83 12.60 -0.13
N ARG A 604 -17.61 13.13 -1.09
CA ARG A 604 -18.38 12.37 -2.10
C ARG A 604 -19.26 11.25 -1.51
N ARG A 605 -20.12 11.61 -0.54
CA ARG A 605 -21.07 10.69 0.11
C ARG A 605 -22.51 11.14 -0.04
N GLY A 606 -23.43 10.18 0.10
CA GLY A 606 -24.87 10.40 0.01
C GLY A 606 -25.44 9.92 -1.32
N THR A 607 -26.75 10.14 -1.49
CA THR A 607 -27.52 9.70 -2.66
C THR A 607 -26.97 10.28 -3.97
N ALA A 608 -26.53 11.54 -3.96
CA ALA A 608 -25.96 12.22 -5.13
C ALA A 608 -24.69 11.55 -5.68
N PHE A 609 -23.92 10.86 -4.82
CA PHE A 609 -22.67 10.17 -5.20
C PHE A 609 -22.82 8.64 -5.24
N HIS A 610 -24.05 8.11 -5.11
CA HIS A 610 -24.34 6.68 -4.98
C HIS A 610 -23.50 5.95 -3.90
N ASN A 611 -23.05 6.69 -2.88
CA ASN A 611 -22.25 6.16 -1.79
C ASN A 611 -23.03 6.27 -0.48
N LEU A 612 -23.79 5.22 -0.19
CA LEU A 612 -24.66 5.09 0.98
C LEU A 612 -24.07 4.20 2.08
N ARG A 613 -22.80 3.81 1.96
CA ARG A 613 -22.19 2.91 2.94
C ARG A 613 -22.09 3.57 4.31
N PRO A 614 -22.30 2.81 5.39
CA PRO A 614 -22.17 3.33 6.74
C PRO A 614 -20.74 3.82 6.99
N ARG A 615 -20.62 4.91 7.74
CA ARG A 615 -19.33 5.51 8.08
C ARG A 615 -18.58 4.58 9.03
N LYS A 616 -17.31 4.30 8.71
CA LYS A 616 -16.37 3.70 9.68
C LYS A 616 -16.22 4.61 10.88
N ILE A 617 -16.23 4.02 12.08
CA ILE A 617 -16.00 4.74 13.33
C ILE A 617 -14.58 5.35 13.28
N PRO A 618 -14.43 6.68 13.44
CA PRO A 618 -13.12 7.30 13.52
C PRO A 618 -12.32 6.76 14.71
N LEU A 619 -10.99 6.70 14.57
CA LEU A 619 -10.07 6.26 15.63
C LEU A 619 -10.34 6.96 16.96
N SER A 620 -10.47 8.29 16.93
CA SER A 620 -10.71 9.12 18.12
C SER A 620 -12.00 8.80 18.87
N ARG A 621 -13.04 8.32 18.16
CA ARG A 621 -14.34 7.96 18.76
C ARG A 621 -14.39 6.51 19.26
N HIS A 622 -13.40 5.71 18.90
CA HIS A 622 -13.29 4.32 19.34
C HIS A 622 -12.69 4.22 20.76
N TYR A 623 -11.91 5.21 21.15
CA TYR A 623 -11.34 5.30 22.49
C TYR A 623 -12.41 5.66 23.52
N ARG A 624 -12.50 4.89 24.60
CA ARG A 624 -13.40 5.19 25.74
C ARG A 624 -12.67 5.86 26.88
N THR A 625 -11.49 5.35 27.21
CA THR A 625 -10.58 5.90 28.22
C THR A 625 -9.17 5.92 27.66
N ILE A 626 -8.40 6.97 27.94
CA ILE A 626 -6.97 7.10 27.60
C ILE A 626 -6.21 7.34 28.90
#